data_AF-A0A845YZS3-F1
#
_entry.id   AF-A0A845YZS3-F1
#
_cell.length_a   1.000
_cell.length_b   1.000
_cell.length_c   1.000
_cell.angle_alpha   90.00
_cell.angle_beta   90.00
_cell.angle_gamma   90.00
#
_symmetry.space_group_name_H-M   'P 1'
#
loop_
_entity.id
_entity.type
_entity.pdbx_description
1 polymer ?
#
loop_
_entity_poly.entity_id
_entity_poly.type
_entity_poly.pdbx_seq_one_letter_code
_entity_poly.pdbx_strand_id
1 'polypeptide(L)'
;MRRNFNKSERQILYDAYFGLCAICGCKLREGFHIDHIIPWSKGGKTELSNAQPLCPSCNLKKSNRTGENMAQTWSGVTLPEWFRPREWQEEAFKIYEQRCIGGDEANFLLQACPGAGKTHFICA
;
A
#
# COMPACT_ATOMS: atom_id res chain seq x y z
N MET A 1 23.39 9.55 -5.84
CA MET A 1 22.12 8.89 -5.45
C MET A 1 21.29 8.66 -6.71
N ARG A 2 20.73 7.46 -6.92
CA ARG A 2 19.96 7.15 -8.15
C ARG A 2 18.56 7.75 -8.08
N ARG A 3 18.00 8.17 -9.23
CA ARG A 3 16.62 8.67 -9.36
C ARG A 3 15.67 7.66 -10.01
N ASN A 4 16.18 6.83 -10.91
CA ASN A 4 15.35 5.95 -11.73
C ASN A 4 15.36 4.52 -11.18
N PHE A 5 14.20 3.85 -11.31
CA PHE A 5 14.02 2.43 -11.03
C PHE A 5 14.41 1.59 -12.25
N ASN A 6 15.05 0.44 -12.01
CA ASN A 6 15.44 -0.49 -13.06
C ASN A 6 14.25 -1.37 -13.53
N LYS A 7 14.45 -2.17 -14.58
CA LYS A 7 13.38 -2.99 -15.17
C LYS A 7 12.78 -4.00 -14.18
N SER A 8 13.61 -4.64 -13.37
CA SER A 8 13.17 -5.64 -12.38
C SER A 8 12.33 -4.98 -11.27
N GLU A 9 12.74 -3.81 -10.78
CA GLU A 9 11.98 -3.04 -9.78
C GLU A 9 10.64 -2.58 -10.33
N ARG A 10 10.60 -2.15 -11.59
CA ARG A 10 9.34 -1.79 -12.26
C ARG A 10 8.39 -2.99 -12.33
N GLN A 11 8.91 -4.18 -12.63
CA GLN A 11 8.11 -5.40 -12.68
C GLN A 11 7.58 -5.80 -11.30
N ILE A 12 8.44 -5.79 -10.27
CA ILE A 12 8.06 -6.06 -8.87
C ILE A 12 6.91 -5.15 -8.44
N LEU A 13 6.99 -3.85 -8.74
CA LEU A 13 5.94 -2.88 -8.39
C LEU A 13 4.66 -3.09 -9.20
N TYR A 14 4.77 -3.44 -10.48
CA TYR A 14 3.59 -3.78 -11.27
C TYR A 14 2.85 -4.99 -10.67
N ASP A 15 3.58 -6.05 -10.33
CA ASP A 15 3.01 -7.28 -9.79
C ASP A 15 2.44 -7.07 -8.38
N ALA A 16 3.16 -6.34 -7.53
CA ALA A 16 2.73 -6.02 -6.15
C ALA A 16 1.41 -5.23 -6.12
N TYR A 17 1.14 -4.41 -7.14
CA TYR A 17 -0.10 -3.65 -7.29
C TYR A 17 -1.10 -4.32 -8.24
N PHE A 18 -0.91 -5.60 -8.58
CA PHE A 18 -1.81 -6.37 -9.46
C PHE A 18 -2.03 -5.72 -10.84
N GLY A 19 -1.03 -5.00 -11.33
CA GLY A 19 -1.11 -4.23 -12.57
C GLY A 19 -2.11 -3.06 -12.51
N LEU A 20 -2.41 -2.56 -11.31
CA LEU A 20 -3.33 -1.43 -11.10
C LEU A 20 -2.57 -0.18 -10.69
N CYS A 21 -3.10 0.98 -11.08
CA CYS A 21 -2.60 2.27 -10.63
C CYS A 21 -2.81 2.40 -9.13
N ALA A 22 -1.76 2.76 -8.39
CA ALA A 22 -1.86 2.99 -6.95
C ALA A 22 -2.92 4.05 -6.62
N ILE A 23 -3.01 5.16 -7.35
CA ILE A 23 -3.95 6.25 -7.00
C ILE A 23 -5.40 5.95 -7.39
N CYS A 24 -5.67 5.54 -8.64
CA CYS A 24 -7.06 5.44 -9.12
C CYS A 24 -7.57 4.01 -9.33
N GLY A 25 -6.72 2.99 -9.11
CA GLY A 25 -7.09 1.59 -9.29
C GLY A 25 -7.32 1.14 -10.74
N CYS A 26 -7.09 1.99 -11.74
CA CYS A 26 -7.27 1.59 -13.14
C CYS A 26 -6.17 0.61 -13.58
N LYS A 27 -6.49 -0.26 -14.55
CA LYS A 27 -5.50 -1.18 -15.13
C LYS A 27 -4.39 -0.40 -15.83
N LEU A 28 -3.15 -0.67 -15.45
CA LEU A 28 -1.96 -0.10 -16.06
C LEU A 28 -1.74 -0.71 -17.45
N ARG A 29 -1.41 0.17 -18.39
CA ARG A 29 -1.04 -0.19 -19.76
C ARG A 29 0.43 0.13 -20.00
N GLU A 30 0.93 -0.21 -21.17
CA GLU A 30 2.24 0.28 -21.62
C GLU A 30 2.34 1.80 -21.47
N GLY A 31 3.50 2.27 -21.00
CA GLY A 31 3.72 3.69 -20.69
C GLY A 31 3.32 4.12 -19.28
N PHE A 32 2.96 3.21 -18.37
CA PHE A 32 2.82 3.56 -16.95
C PHE A 32 4.14 4.04 -16.34
N HIS A 33 4.06 4.79 -15.24
CA HIS A 33 5.22 5.36 -14.55
C HIS A 33 5.42 4.69 -13.20
N ILE A 34 6.68 4.58 -12.77
CA ILE A 34 6.97 4.38 -11.35
C ILE A 34 7.34 5.75 -10.81
N ASP A 35 6.54 6.22 -9.87
CA ASP A 35 6.68 7.53 -9.25
C ASP A 35 7.07 7.38 -7.78
N HIS A 36 7.71 8.41 -7.23
CA HIS A 36 8.07 8.42 -5.81
C HIS A 36 6.89 8.91 -4.96
N ILE A 37 6.55 8.18 -3.90
CA ILE A 37 5.51 8.59 -2.93
C ILE A 37 5.88 9.94 -2.31
N ILE A 38 7.09 10.01 -1.74
CA ILE A 38 7.77 11.25 -1.40
C ILE A 38 8.60 11.65 -2.63
N PRO A 39 8.30 12.77 -3.31
CA PRO A 39 9.00 13.19 -4.52
C PRO A 39 10.51 13.26 -4.32
N TRP A 40 11.27 12.82 -5.33
CA TRP A 40 12.73 12.91 -5.32
C TRP A 40 13.23 14.35 -5.09
N SER A 41 12.52 15.35 -5.64
CA SER A 41 12.83 16.78 -5.44
C SER A 41 12.64 17.27 -4.00
N LYS A 42 11.92 16.51 -3.17
CA LYS A 42 11.70 16.76 -1.74
C LYS A 42 12.54 15.83 -0.85
N GLY A 43 13.58 15.20 -1.41
CA GLY A 43 14.48 14.31 -0.67
C GLY A 43 14.02 12.85 -0.60
N GLY A 44 12.96 12.47 -1.32
CA GLY A 44 12.50 11.09 -1.38
C GLY A 44 13.53 10.15 -2.03
N LYS A 45 13.84 9.04 -1.35
CA LYS A 45 14.82 8.06 -1.82
C LYS A 45 14.23 7.16 -2.91
N THR A 46 15.08 6.68 -3.81
CA THR A 46 14.70 5.70 -4.85
C THR A 46 14.83 4.29 -4.31
N GLU A 47 13.81 3.90 -3.53
CA GLU A 47 13.66 2.63 -2.85
C GLU A 47 12.26 2.08 -3.12
N LEU A 48 12.09 0.76 -3.13
CA LEU A 48 10.80 0.13 -3.43
C LEU A 48 9.69 0.57 -2.46
N SER A 49 10.05 0.83 -1.19
CA SER A 49 9.14 1.35 -0.16
C SER A 49 8.62 2.77 -0.45
N ASN A 50 9.34 3.56 -1.24
CA ASN A 50 8.96 4.91 -1.64
C ASN A 50 8.45 4.96 -3.09
N ALA A 51 8.15 3.82 -3.71
CA ALA A 51 7.78 3.72 -5.11
C ALA A 51 6.32 3.27 -5.27
N GLN A 52 5.64 3.83 -6.27
CA GLN A 52 4.27 3.46 -6.62
C GLN A 52 4.06 3.47 -8.14
N PRO A 53 3.33 2.50 -8.71
CA PRO A 53 3.02 2.49 -10.13
C PRO A 53 1.78 3.36 -10.44
N LEU A 54 1.92 4.32 -11.34
CA LEU A 54 0.89 5.28 -11.70
C LEU A 54 0.56 5.26 -13.19
N CYS A 55 -0.71 5.43 -13.52
CA CYS A 55 -1.11 5.74 -14.89
C CYS A 55 -0.66 7.15 -15.27
N PRO A 56 -0.51 7.47 -16.58
CA PRO A 56 -0.03 8.78 -17.02
C PRO A 56 -0.84 9.96 -16.46
N SER A 57 -2.17 9.84 -16.40
CA SER A 57 -3.03 10.89 -15.87
C SER A 57 -2.81 11.15 -14.39
N CYS A 58 -2.66 10.09 -13.58
CA CYS A 58 -2.42 10.24 -12.14
C CYS A 58 -1.01 10.75 -11.86
N ASN A 59 0.00 10.29 -12.62
CA ASN A 59 1.37 10.76 -12.50
C ASN A 59 1.47 12.28 -12.80
N LEU A 60 0.88 12.72 -13.92
CA LEU A 60 0.82 14.13 -14.30
C LEU A 60 0.08 14.97 -13.27
N LYS A 61 -1.06 14.49 -12.78
CA LYS A 61 -1.82 15.17 -11.73
C LYS A 61 -0.97 15.30 -10.45
N LYS A 62 -0.32 14.23 -9.99
CA LYS A 62 0.49 14.23 -8.75
C LYS A 62 1.68 15.19 -8.85
N SER A 63 2.42 15.17 -9.95
CA SER A 63 3.62 16.00 -10.14
C SER A 63 4.57 15.90 -8.94
N ASN A 64 5.06 17.01 -8.41
CA ASN A 64 5.93 17.09 -7.24
C ASN A 64 5.18 17.17 -5.89
N ARG A 65 3.88 16.86 -5.86
CA ARG A 65 3.13 16.84 -4.59
C ARG A 65 3.46 15.57 -3.81
N THR A 66 3.75 15.76 -2.53
CA THR A 66 3.65 14.70 -1.51
C THR A 66 2.16 14.35 -1.40
N GLY A 67 1.80 13.09 -1.14
CA GLY A 67 0.41 12.61 -1.07
C GLY A 67 -0.44 13.21 0.08
N GLU A 68 -0.22 14.47 0.43
CA GLU A 68 -0.71 15.16 1.63
C GLU A 68 -2.22 15.40 1.70
N ASN A 69 -3.01 15.03 0.68
CA ASN A 69 -4.47 15.17 0.73
C ASN A 69 -5.23 13.85 0.68
N MET A 70 -4.56 12.74 1.01
CA MET A 70 -5.09 11.41 0.78
C MET A 70 -4.49 10.45 1.82
N ALA A 71 -4.69 10.73 3.11
CA ALA A 71 -4.37 9.79 4.18
C ALA A 71 -5.60 9.64 5.05
N GLN A 72 -6.22 8.47 5.02
CA GLN A 72 -7.16 8.09 6.08
C GLN A 72 -6.32 7.69 7.29
N THR A 73 -6.51 8.40 8.39
CA THR A 73 -6.07 7.93 9.69
C THR A 73 -6.91 6.69 10.02
N TRP A 74 -6.27 5.54 10.08
CA TRP A 74 -6.91 4.28 10.46
C TRP A 74 -6.26 3.81 11.77
N SER A 75 -7.05 3.76 12.85
CA SER A 75 -6.59 3.36 14.19
C SER A 75 -5.30 4.05 14.66
N GLY A 76 -5.20 5.37 14.44
CA GLY A 76 -4.02 6.17 14.83
C GLY A 76 -2.79 6.00 13.93
N VAL A 77 -2.87 5.16 12.89
CA VAL A 77 -1.84 5.00 11.88
C VAL A 77 -2.23 5.77 10.62
N THR A 78 -1.33 6.65 10.16
CA THR A 78 -1.50 7.37 8.89
C THR A 78 -1.16 6.43 7.74
N LEU A 79 -2.18 5.96 7.01
CA LEU A 79 -2.00 5.11 5.83
C LEU A 79 -2.15 5.94 4.55
N PRO A 80 -1.44 5.61 3.46
CA PRO A 80 -1.72 6.20 2.15
C PRO A 80 -3.17 5.88 1.73
N GLU A 81 -3.91 6.79 1.09
CA GLU A 81 -5.32 6.55 0.72
C GLU A 81 -5.51 5.36 -0.22
N TRP A 82 -4.50 5.05 -1.03
CA TRP A 82 -4.53 3.87 -1.88
C TRP A 82 -4.45 2.56 -1.09
N PHE A 83 -3.92 2.63 0.13
CA PHE A 83 -3.92 1.51 1.05
C PHE A 83 -5.23 1.51 1.82
N ARG A 84 -6.21 0.79 1.27
CA ARG A 84 -7.40 0.40 2.01
C ARG A 84 -7.28 -1.08 2.37
N PRO A 85 -7.30 -1.45 3.66
CA PRO A 85 -7.25 -2.86 4.02
C PRO A 85 -8.43 -3.59 3.36
N ARG A 86 -8.18 -4.81 2.89
CA ARG A 86 -9.25 -5.70 2.44
C ARG A 86 -10.15 -6.01 3.63
N GLU A 87 -11.40 -6.39 3.39
CA GLU A 87 -12.39 -6.70 4.43
C GLU A 87 -11.82 -7.61 5.54
N TRP A 88 -11.16 -8.70 5.15
CA TRP A 88 -10.51 -9.61 6.11
C TRP A 88 -9.38 -8.94 6.91
N GLN A 89 -8.64 -8.00 6.34
CA GLN A 89 -7.59 -7.25 7.05
C GLN A 89 -8.23 -6.31 8.06
N GLU A 90 -9.32 -5.61 7.69
CA GLU A 90 -10.08 -4.78 8.61
C GLU A 90 -10.65 -5.60 9.78
N GLU A 91 -11.19 -6.79 9.51
CA GLU A 91 -11.68 -7.71 10.53
C GLU A 91 -10.56 -8.19 11.46
N ALA A 92 -9.44 -8.64 10.90
CA ALA A 92 -8.28 -9.07 11.68
C ALA A 92 -7.83 -8.01 12.67
N PHE A 93 -7.73 -6.77 12.19
CA PHE A 93 -7.32 -5.65 13.00
C PHE A 93 -8.32 -5.33 14.11
N LYS A 94 -9.63 -5.35 13.83
CA LYS A 94 -10.66 -5.16 14.86
C LYS A 94 -10.55 -6.20 15.98
N ILE A 95 -10.33 -7.47 15.63
CA ILE A 95 -10.18 -8.57 16.60
C ILE A 95 -8.92 -8.34 17.45
N TYR A 96 -7.81 -7.98 16.82
CA TYR A 96 -6.55 -7.69 17.52
C TYR A 96 -6.67 -6.51 18.48
N GLU A 97 -7.25 -5.39 18.03
CA GLU A 97 -7.47 -4.20 18.87
C GLU A 97 -8.32 -4.54 20.10
N GLN A 98 -9.44 -5.24 19.88
CA GLN A 98 -10.39 -5.55 20.94
C GLN A 98 -9.84 -6.54 21.97
N ARG A 99 -9.11 -7.56 21.52
CA ARG A 99 -8.76 -8.69 22.39
C ARG A 99 -7.32 -8.66 22.90
N CYS A 100 -6.40 -8.05 22.15
CA CYS A 100 -4.98 -7.97 22.54
C CYS A 100 -4.56 -6.60 23.07
N ILE A 101 -5.02 -5.49 22.47
CA ILE A 101 -4.71 -4.15 22.98
C ILE A 101 -5.67 -3.76 24.11
N GLY A 102 -6.96 -3.95 23.90
CA GLY A 102 -8.02 -3.62 24.85
C GLY A 102 -8.48 -4.78 25.75
N GLY A 103 -7.90 -5.97 25.59
CA GLY A 103 -8.29 -7.18 26.31
C GLY A 103 -7.09 -7.91 26.95
N ASP A 104 -7.33 -9.11 27.46
CA ASP A 104 -6.36 -9.88 28.25
C ASP A 104 -5.57 -10.93 27.43
N GLU A 105 -5.78 -11.02 26.11
CA GLU A 105 -5.15 -12.04 25.27
C GLU A 105 -3.75 -11.60 24.82
N ALA A 106 -2.71 -12.34 25.21
CA ALA A 106 -1.32 -12.01 24.92
C ALA A 106 -0.85 -12.42 23.51
N ASN A 107 -1.53 -13.35 22.85
CA ASN A 107 -1.12 -13.88 21.55
C ASN A 107 -2.21 -13.75 20.49
N PHE A 108 -1.80 -13.37 19.28
CA PHE A 108 -2.66 -13.22 18.12
C PHE A 108 -2.10 -14.01 16.94
N LEU A 109 -2.87 -14.94 16.38
CA LEU A 109 -2.47 -15.69 15.19
C LEU A 109 -3.26 -15.21 13.97
N LEU A 110 -2.53 -14.70 12.98
CA LEU A 110 -3.06 -14.31 11.67
C LEU A 110 -2.71 -15.38 10.63
N GLN A 111 -3.69 -16.17 10.16
CA GLN A 111 -3.51 -17.05 9.01
C GLN A 111 -4.22 -16.47 7.78
N ALA A 112 -3.45 -15.77 6.94
CA ALA A 112 -3.92 -15.23 5.68
C ALA A 112 -3.53 -16.14 4.51
N CYS A 113 -4.52 -16.65 3.76
CA CYS A 113 -4.30 -17.39 2.52
C CYS A 113 -4.95 -16.63 1.33
N PRO A 114 -4.27 -15.61 0.78
CA PRO A 114 -4.82 -14.85 -0.34
C PRO A 114 -5.09 -15.77 -1.54
N GLY A 115 -6.35 -15.82 -2.01
CA GLY A 115 -6.75 -16.56 -3.21
C GLY A 115 -7.42 -17.93 -2.98
N ALA A 116 -7.43 -18.45 -1.75
CA ALA A 116 -8.05 -19.74 -1.43
C ALA A 116 -9.45 -19.65 -0.78
N GLY A 117 -9.95 -18.43 -0.53
CA GLY A 117 -11.28 -18.20 0.05
C GLY A 117 -11.40 -18.58 1.53
N LYS A 118 -10.29 -18.80 2.24
CA LYS A 118 -10.27 -19.14 3.66
C LYS A 118 -9.26 -18.25 4.38
N THR A 119 -9.75 -17.34 5.20
CA THR A 119 -8.97 -16.57 6.16
C THR A 119 -9.61 -16.79 7.52
N HIS A 120 -8.83 -17.18 8.53
CA HIS A 120 -9.31 -17.39 9.89
C HIS A 120 -8.48 -16.58 10.87
N PHE A 121 -9.15 -16.01 11.86
CA PHE A 121 -8.54 -15.23 12.93
C PHE A 121 -8.86 -15.93 14.24
N ILE A 122 -7.81 -16.26 15.01
CA ILE A 122 -7.97 -16.96 16.27
C ILE A 122 -7.00 -16.31 17.25
N CYS A 123 -7.49 -15.98 18.43
CA CYS A 123 -6.64 -15.61 19.54
C CYS A 123 -6.50 -16.78 20.50
N ALA A 124 -5.35 -16.88 21.17
CA ALA A 124 -4.99 -17.98 22.05
C ALA A 124 -4.38 -17.46 23.36
#